data_AF-A0A960NWR6-F1
#
_entry.id   AF-A0A960NWR6-F1
#
_cell.length_a   1.000
_cell.length_b   1.000
_cell.length_c   1.000
_cell.angle_alpha   90.00
_cell.angle_beta   90.00
_cell.angle_gamma   90.00
#
_symmetry.space_group_name_H-M   'P 1'
#
loop_
_entity.id
_entity.type
_entity.pdbx_description
1 polymer ?
#
loop_
_entity_poly.entity_id
_entity_poly.type
_entity_poly.pdbx_seq_one_letter_code
_entity_poly.pdbx_strand_id
1 'polypeptide(L)'
;RNAYPMTRMSGSAVSYVTAGELTATGGTYPIGITQTHLTDMDRHSVVKEVDLKTFLTADKEVYNHPHELAVHEDVNGDGVVDARDKKSVLEFDLWNAHAVEGVGHRWGMSIDLNSCIGCGACITACNSENNIPVVGKDEVRRSREMHWMRIDRYYSSDMTKERAQKEGLGKIGMYLDMEVPSEKPSVVFMPVMCQHCNHAPCETVCPVAATTHSNEGLNQ
;
A
#
# COMPACT_ATOMS: atom_id res chain seq x y z
N ARG A 1 26.03 -12.02 -10.63
CA ARG A 1 27.51 -12.05 -10.79
C ARG A 1 28.12 -11.75 -9.44
N ASN A 2 29.31 -12.30 -9.14
CA ASN A 2 30.00 -12.02 -7.88
C ASN A 2 30.67 -10.64 -7.92
N ALA A 3 30.34 -9.76 -6.99
CA ALA A 3 30.91 -8.40 -6.88
C ALA A 3 32.14 -8.31 -5.95
N TYR A 4 32.43 -9.35 -5.14
CA TYR A 4 33.57 -9.34 -4.20
C TYR A 4 34.92 -8.99 -4.84
N PRO A 5 35.26 -9.43 -6.08
CA PRO A 5 36.52 -9.06 -6.72
C PRO A 5 36.70 -7.55 -6.99
N MET A 6 35.63 -6.76 -6.91
CA MET A 6 35.68 -5.30 -7.08
C MET A 6 36.10 -4.57 -5.79
N THR A 7 36.10 -5.27 -4.65
CA THR A 7 36.54 -4.71 -3.37
C THR A 7 38.06 -4.64 -3.26
N ARG A 8 38.58 -3.71 -2.47
CA ARG A 8 40.03 -3.53 -2.26
C ARG A 8 40.32 -3.35 -0.77
N MET A 9 41.50 -3.76 -0.31
CA MET A 9 41.95 -3.43 1.04
C MET A 9 42.53 -2.00 1.07
N SER A 10 42.07 -1.19 2.02
CA SER A 10 42.66 0.12 2.35
C SER A 10 43.08 0.09 3.82
N GLY A 11 44.37 -0.11 4.07
CA GLY A 11 44.88 -0.41 5.41
C GLY A 11 44.29 -1.73 5.95
N SER A 12 43.62 -1.66 7.10
CA SER A 12 42.97 -2.80 7.75
C SER A 12 41.48 -2.96 7.41
N ALA A 13 40.93 -2.13 6.52
CA ALA A 13 39.51 -2.14 6.17
C ALA A 13 39.27 -2.50 4.70
N VAL A 14 38.13 -3.15 4.43
CA VAL A 14 37.64 -3.38 3.07
C VAL A 14 37.03 -2.08 2.54
N SER A 15 37.54 -1.60 1.41
CA SER A 15 37.00 -0.50 0.64
C SER A 15 36.04 -1.02 -0.43
N TYR A 16 34.85 -0.41 -0.47
CA TYR A 16 33.82 -0.63 -1.49
C TYR A 16 33.84 0.43 -2.59
N VAL A 17 34.81 1.35 -2.57
CA VAL A 17 34.98 2.38 -3.59
C VAL A 17 36.04 1.91 -4.58
N THR A 18 35.65 1.71 -5.83
CA THR A 18 36.56 1.42 -6.94
C THR A 18 36.22 2.31 -8.12
N ALA A 19 37.25 2.82 -8.81
CA ALA A 19 37.06 3.40 -10.13
C ALA A 19 36.76 2.27 -11.13
N GLY A 20 35.89 2.55 -12.10
CA GLY A 20 35.51 1.64 -13.18
C GLY A 20 34.88 2.41 -14.33
N GLU A 21 34.90 1.80 -15.51
CA GLU A 21 34.26 2.34 -16.71
C GLU A 21 32.95 1.58 -16.96
N LEU A 22 31.88 2.31 -17.30
CA LEU A 22 30.58 1.74 -17.62
C LEU A 22 30.37 1.83 -19.14
N THR A 23 30.21 0.67 -19.78
CA THR A 23 29.91 0.59 -21.22
C THR A 23 28.64 -0.23 -21.45
N ALA A 24 27.78 0.25 -22.35
CA ALA A 24 26.57 -0.47 -22.73
C ALA A 24 26.94 -1.72 -23.53
N THR A 25 26.55 -2.90 -23.03
CA THR A 25 26.89 -4.18 -23.66
C THR A 25 25.93 -4.57 -24.80
N GLY A 26 24.81 -3.87 -24.96
CA GLY A 26 23.77 -4.17 -25.96
C GLY A 26 22.88 -5.38 -25.64
N GLY A 27 23.22 -6.19 -24.63
CA GLY A 27 22.41 -7.33 -24.20
C GLY A 27 21.27 -6.94 -23.27
N THR A 28 20.17 -7.70 -23.31
CA THR A 28 19.04 -7.57 -22.36
C THR A 28 19.06 -8.70 -21.34
N TYR A 29 18.63 -8.42 -20.11
CA TYR A 29 18.52 -9.43 -19.04
C TYR A 29 17.18 -9.31 -18.32
N PRO A 30 16.37 -10.38 -18.26
CA PRO A 30 15.08 -10.33 -17.59
C PRO A 30 15.25 -10.32 -16.06
N ILE A 31 14.59 -9.38 -15.41
CA ILE A 31 14.52 -9.25 -13.94
C ILE A 31 13.09 -9.61 -13.51
N GLY A 32 12.96 -10.51 -12.53
CA GLY A 32 11.69 -10.77 -11.87
C GLY A 32 11.49 -9.76 -10.75
N ILE A 33 10.45 -8.94 -10.86
CA ILE A 33 10.07 -7.95 -9.85
C ILE A 33 8.68 -8.32 -9.32
N THR A 34 8.47 -8.17 -8.02
CA THR A 34 7.17 -8.42 -7.37
C THR A 34 6.30 -7.16 -7.36
N GLN A 35 6.91 -5.98 -7.43
CA GLN A 35 6.21 -4.70 -7.52
C GLN A 35 6.55 -4.02 -8.85
N THR A 36 5.52 -3.71 -9.64
CA THR A 36 5.66 -3.07 -10.97
C THR A 36 5.41 -1.57 -10.92
N HIS A 37 4.48 -1.12 -10.08
CA HIS A 37 4.13 0.28 -9.92
C HIS A 37 4.95 0.92 -8.80
N LEU A 38 5.57 2.07 -9.07
CA LEU A 38 6.59 2.65 -8.18
C LEU A 38 6.10 3.84 -7.34
N THR A 39 5.16 4.63 -7.85
CA THR A 39 4.64 5.81 -7.15
C THR A 39 3.27 5.53 -6.51
N ASP A 40 2.75 6.43 -5.70
CA ASP A 40 1.40 6.32 -5.12
C ASP A 40 0.31 6.96 -6.03
N MET A 41 0.71 7.66 -7.09
CA MET A 41 -0.16 8.39 -8.03
C MET A 41 -1.03 9.45 -7.36
N ASP A 42 -0.51 10.10 -6.31
CA ASP A 42 -1.24 11.15 -5.58
C ASP A 42 -2.58 10.63 -5.04
N ARG A 43 -2.56 9.41 -4.49
CA ARG A 43 -3.73 8.71 -3.90
C ARG A 43 -3.68 8.81 -2.38
N HIS A 44 -4.18 9.94 -1.86
CA HIS A 44 -4.29 10.18 -0.42
C HIS A 44 -5.19 9.20 0.34
N SER A 45 -5.93 8.33 -0.34
CA SER A 45 -6.69 7.25 0.30
C SER A 45 -5.86 6.01 0.64
N VAL A 46 -4.67 5.86 0.05
CA VAL A 46 -3.80 4.69 0.27
C VAL A 46 -2.82 4.99 1.40
N VAL A 47 -2.06 6.06 1.27
CA VAL A 47 -1.13 6.54 2.30
C VAL A 47 -1.56 7.95 2.70
N LYS A 48 -1.92 8.11 3.97
CA LYS A 48 -2.24 9.42 4.57
C LYS A 48 -1.04 9.88 5.39
N GLU A 49 -0.35 10.89 4.89
CA GLU A 49 0.80 11.50 5.57
C GLU A 49 0.42 12.87 6.15
N VAL A 50 1.02 13.20 7.28
CA VAL A 50 0.87 14.50 7.92
C VAL A 50 2.17 14.87 8.61
N ASP A 51 2.57 16.14 8.54
CA ASP A 51 3.73 16.60 9.28
C ASP A 51 3.41 16.71 10.78
N LEU A 52 4.44 16.61 11.62
CA LEU A 52 4.26 16.62 13.07
C LEU A 52 3.60 17.90 13.59
N LYS A 53 3.88 19.05 12.98
CA LYS A 53 3.29 20.32 13.42
C LYS A 53 1.78 20.31 13.17
N THR A 54 1.35 19.90 11.98
CA THR A 54 -0.07 19.77 11.64
C THR A 54 -0.74 18.71 12.51
N PHE A 55 -0.11 17.55 12.72
CA PHE A 55 -0.64 16.51 13.60
C PHE A 55 -0.92 17.00 15.04
N LEU A 56 -0.06 17.87 15.58
CA LEU A 56 -0.19 18.41 16.94
C LEU A 56 -1.11 19.62 17.07
N THR A 57 -1.38 20.36 15.98
CA THR A 57 -2.07 21.66 16.03
C THR A 57 -3.38 21.71 15.27
N ALA A 58 -3.55 20.88 14.25
CA ALA A 58 -4.76 20.80 13.47
C ALA A 58 -5.70 19.72 14.01
N ASP A 59 -6.97 19.85 13.66
CA ASP A 59 -7.96 18.81 13.94
C ASP A 59 -7.71 17.56 13.08
N LYS A 60 -8.07 16.38 13.59
CA LYS A 60 -7.91 15.10 12.88
C LYS A 60 -8.60 15.10 11.51
N GLU A 61 -9.67 15.87 11.36
CA GLU A 61 -10.45 15.97 10.13
C GLU A 61 -9.63 16.55 8.96
N VAL A 62 -8.54 17.28 9.25
CA VAL A 62 -7.66 17.87 8.23
C VAL A 62 -6.85 16.79 7.50
N TYR A 63 -6.38 15.77 8.21
CA TYR A 63 -5.48 14.74 7.66
C TYR A 63 -6.11 13.34 7.62
N ASN A 64 -7.22 13.12 8.32
CA ASN A 64 -7.93 11.86 8.35
C ASN A 64 -9.45 12.06 8.36
N HIS A 65 -9.95 12.76 7.34
CA HIS A 65 -11.39 12.94 7.14
C HIS A 65 -12.11 11.57 7.00
N PRO A 66 -13.33 11.43 7.57
CA PRO A 66 -14.16 10.27 7.40
C PRO A 66 -14.63 10.16 5.95
N HIS A 67 -14.94 8.94 5.56
CA HIS A 67 -15.64 8.71 4.31
C HIS A 67 -17.14 8.91 4.53
N GLU A 68 -17.75 9.79 3.75
CA GLU A 68 -19.16 10.17 3.89
C GLU A 68 -19.86 10.15 2.53
N LEU A 69 -21.17 9.93 2.55
CA LEU A 69 -22.02 9.95 1.36
C LEU A 69 -23.06 11.06 1.48
N ALA A 70 -23.32 11.73 0.36
CA ALA A 70 -24.36 12.73 0.27
C ALA A 70 -25.75 12.07 0.41
N VAL A 71 -26.65 12.72 1.13
CA VAL A 71 -28.02 12.24 1.39
C VAL A 71 -29.06 13.26 0.94
N HIS A 72 -30.28 12.78 0.72
CA HIS A 72 -31.44 13.60 0.34
C HIS A 72 -32.25 14.06 1.56
N GLU A 73 -31.58 14.51 2.61
CA GLU A 73 -32.14 15.02 3.86
C GLU A 73 -31.29 16.21 4.30
N ASP A 74 -31.89 17.25 4.89
CA ASP A 74 -31.15 18.37 5.48
C ASP A 74 -30.54 17.91 6.82
N VAL A 75 -29.30 17.42 6.76
CA VAL A 75 -28.59 16.91 7.93
C VAL A 75 -27.79 18.02 8.60
N ASN A 76 -27.38 19.03 7.83
CA ASN A 76 -26.57 20.13 8.32
C ASN A 76 -27.41 21.28 8.94
N GLY A 77 -28.72 21.30 8.70
CA GLY A 77 -29.68 22.26 9.25
C GLY A 77 -29.71 23.62 8.57
N ASP A 78 -29.19 23.75 7.35
CA ASP A 78 -29.14 25.02 6.60
C ASP A 78 -30.41 25.29 5.76
N GLY A 79 -31.36 24.35 5.76
CA GLY A 79 -32.62 24.45 5.04
C GLY A 79 -32.52 24.16 3.53
N VAL A 80 -31.36 23.72 3.04
CA VAL A 80 -31.10 23.43 1.63
C VAL A 80 -30.51 22.03 1.49
N VAL A 81 -31.27 21.10 0.89
CA VAL A 81 -30.75 19.76 0.59
C VAL A 81 -29.74 19.84 -0.56
N ASP A 82 -28.46 19.74 -0.24
CA ASP A 82 -27.36 19.80 -1.21
C ASP A 82 -26.23 18.78 -0.95
N ALA A 83 -25.13 18.85 -1.70
CA ALA A 83 -24.02 17.90 -1.61
C ALA A 83 -23.22 17.99 -0.29
N ARG A 84 -23.55 18.94 0.59
CA ARG A 84 -22.96 19.11 1.93
C ARG A 84 -23.72 18.32 2.98
N ASP A 85 -24.95 17.92 2.71
CA ASP A 85 -25.70 16.99 3.56
C ASP A 85 -25.14 15.59 3.43
N LYS A 86 -24.31 15.21 4.39
CA LYS A 86 -23.58 13.96 4.36
C LYS A 86 -23.74 13.18 5.65
N LYS A 87 -23.78 11.86 5.51
CA LYS A 87 -23.72 10.91 6.64
C LYS A 87 -22.54 9.96 6.44
N SER A 88 -22.05 9.40 7.54
CA SER A 88 -20.96 8.43 7.52
C SER A 88 -21.30 7.23 6.64
N VAL A 89 -20.33 6.74 5.85
CA VAL A 89 -20.51 5.52 5.04
C VAL A 89 -20.96 4.31 5.88
N LEU A 90 -20.65 4.30 7.18
CA LEU A 90 -20.98 3.22 8.10
C LEU A 90 -22.47 3.12 8.44
N GLU A 91 -23.25 4.18 8.20
CA GLU A 91 -24.70 4.16 8.41
C GLU A 91 -25.46 3.47 7.27
N PHE A 92 -24.78 3.28 6.13
CA PHE A 92 -25.35 2.65 4.95
C PHE A 92 -24.90 1.20 4.85
N ASP A 93 -25.62 0.33 5.55
CA ASP A 93 -25.44 -1.10 5.42
C ASP A 93 -26.78 -1.78 5.14
N LEU A 94 -26.85 -2.49 4.01
CA LEU A 94 -28.01 -3.30 3.64
C LEU A 94 -27.96 -4.69 4.29
N TRP A 95 -26.81 -5.06 4.85
CA TRP A 95 -26.53 -6.37 5.40
C TRP A 95 -26.63 -6.31 6.92
N ASN A 96 -26.99 -7.45 7.51
CA ASN A 96 -26.89 -7.58 8.95
C ASN A 96 -25.40 -7.66 9.34
N ALA A 97 -25.05 -7.04 10.46
CA ALA A 97 -23.72 -7.21 11.04
C ALA A 97 -23.48 -8.69 11.41
N HIS A 98 -22.24 -9.15 11.27
CA HIS A 98 -21.84 -10.47 11.75
C HIS A 98 -22.02 -10.55 13.27
N ALA A 99 -22.65 -11.63 13.73
CA ALA A 99 -22.90 -11.87 15.14
C ALA A 99 -21.59 -12.22 15.86
N VAL A 100 -20.94 -11.21 16.43
CA VAL A 100 -19.72 -11.34 17.26
C VAL A 100 -20.03 -11.31 18.77
N GLU A 101 -21.30 -11.18 19.14
CA GLU A 101 -21.72 -11.09 20.54
C GLU A 101 -21.68 -12.47 21.22
N GLY A 102 -20.93 -12.58 22.32
CA GLY A 102 -20.78 -13.84 23.08
C GLY A 102 -19.70 -14.79 22.56
N VAL A 103 -18.90 -14.38 21.56
CA VAL A 103 -17.91 -15.27 20.90
C VAL A 103 -16.56 -15.36 21.63
N GLY A 104 -16.37 -14.57 22.69
CA GLY A 104 -15.12 -14.55 23.45
C GLY A 104 -14.12 -13.57 22.85
N HIS A 105 -13.40 -13.96 21.79
CA HIS A 105 -12.35 -13.13 21.18
C HIS A 105 -12.75 -12.56 19.82
N ARG A 106 -12.37 -11.29 19.60
CA ARG A 106 -12.42 -10.63 18.29
C ARG A 106 -11.03 -10.16 17.93
N TRP A 107 -10.43 -10.76 16.92
CA TRP A 107 -9.06 -10.47 16.52
C TRP A 107 -8.98 -9.23 15.63
N GLY A 108 -7.93 -8.45 15.83
CA GLY A 108 -7.61 -7.28 15.01
C GLY A 108 -6.11 -7.07 14.97
N MET A 109 -5.63 -6.50 13.87
CA MET A 109 -4.23 -6.15 13.66
C MET A 109 -4.13 -4.66 13.39
N SER A 110 -3.22 -3.99 14.10
CA SER A 110 -2.88 -2.59 13.85
C SER A 110 -1.39 -2.50 13.52
N ILE A 111 -1.07 -1.72 12.49
CA ILE A 111 0.29 -1.55 12.01
C ILE A 111 0.62 -0.06 12.11
N ASP A 112 1.64 0.28 12.90
CA ASP A 112 2.21 1.61 12.90
C ASP A 112 3.17 1.78 11.72
N LEU A 113 2.75 2.58 10.73
CA LEU A 113 3.54 2.86 9.54
C LEU A 113 4.77 3.72 9.83
N ASN A 114 4.79 4.53 10.90
CA ASN A 114 5.97 5.33 11.25
C ASN A 114 7.16 4.45 11.66
N SER A 115 6.88 3.29 12.26
CA SER A 115 7.89 2.32 12.67
C SER A 115 8.31 1.37 11.53
N CYS A 116 7.62 1.39 10.39
CA CYS A 116 7.89 0.49 9.27
C CYS A 116 9.02 1.00 8.38
N ILE A 117 10.19 0.35 8.48
CA ILE A 117 11.38 0.70 7.66
C ILE A 117 11.58 -0.20 6.43
N GLY A 118 10.63 -1.09 6.13
CA GLY A 118 10.73 -2.00 4.99
C GLY A 118 11.77 -3.12 5.13
N CYS A 119 12.07 -3.59 6.36
CA CYS A 119 13.13 -4.57 6.61
C CYS A 119 12.88 -5.99 6.04
N GLY A 120 11.64 -6.33 5.68
CA GLY A 120 11.28 -7.64 5.11
C GLY A 120 11.26 -8.82 6.10
N ALA A 121 11.53 -8.58 7.39
CA ALA A 121 11.55 -9.65 8.40
C ALA A 121 10.16 -10.29 8.59
N CYS A 122 9.09 -9.50 8.56
CA CYS A 122 7.73 -9.99 8.69
C CYS A 122 7.32 -10.93 7.54
N ILE A 123 7.74 -10.65 6.30
CA ILE A 123 7.51 -11.53 5.15
C ILE A 123 8.20 -12.88 5.36
N THR A 124 9.46 -12.86 5.79
CA THR A 124 10.23 -14.09 6.03
C THR A 124 9.62 -14.92 7.16
N ALA A 125 9.20 -14.28 8.25
CA ALA A 125 8.54 -14.95 9.36
C ALA A 125 7.21 -15.60 8.94
N CYS A 126 6.37 -14.88 8.19
CA CYS A 126 5.12 -15.41 7.67
C CYS A 126 5.34 -16.63 6.77
N ASN A 127 6.32 -16.56 5.86
CA ASN A 127 6.67 -17.68 4.99
C ASN A 127 7.16 -18.90 5.77
N SER A 128 7.99 -18.68 6.80
CA SER A 128 8.53 -19.75 7.65
C SER A 128 7.46 -20.44 8.49
N GLU A 129 6.51 -19.68 9.04
CA GLU A 129 5.46 -20.21 9.90
C GLU A 129 4.42 -21.00 9.09
N ASN A 130 4.07 -20.50 7.90
CA ASN A 130 2.93 -21.00 7.13
C ASN A 130 3.30 -21.96 5.99
N ASN A 131 4.54 -22.44 5.96
CA ASN A 131 5.04 -23.37 4.93
C ASN A 131 4.81 -22.88 3.49
N ILE A 132 4.99 -21.57 3.25
CA ILE A 132 4.78 -20.98 1.93
C ILE A 132 5.90 -21.46 0.99
N PRO A 133 5.59 -22.07 -0.18
CA PRO A 133 6.60 -22.64 -1.05
C PRO A 133 7.48 -21.58 -1.71
N VAL A 134 8.73 -21.93 -1.96
CA VAL A 134 9.65 -21.07 -2.73
C VAL A 134 9.33 -21.17 -4.21
N VAL A 135 9.18 -20.01 -4.86
CA VAL A 135 8.89 -19.91 -6.30
C VAL A 135 10.16 -19.56 -7.07
N GLY A 136 10.38 -20.26 -8.19
CA GLY A 136 11.53 -20.00 -9.08
C GLY A 136 11.41 -18.66 -9.83
N LYS A 137 12.56 -18.13 -10.28
CA LYS A 137 12.67 -16.83 -10.96
C LYS A 137 11.72 -16.69 -12.16
N ASP A 138 11.52 -17.75 -12.94
CA ASP A 138 10.71 -17.70 -14.15
C ASP A 138 9.22 -17.49 -13.87
N GLU A 139 8.70 -18.06 -12.78
CA GLU A 139 7.30 -17.87 -12.38
C GLU A 139 7.12 -16.54 -11.63
N VAL A 140 8.09 -16.10 -10.83
CA VAL A 140 8.09 -14.73 -10.25
C VAL A 140 8.07 -13.67 -11.35
N ARG A 141 8.80 -13.86 -12.46
CA ARG A 141 8.76 -12.93 -13.60
C ARG A 141 7.38 -12.87 -14.27
N ARG A 142 6.55 -13.89 -14.09
CA ARG A 142 5.17 -13.95 -14.59
C ARG A 142 4.16 -13.41 -13.55
N SER A 143 4.64 -12.75 -12.50
CA SER A 143 3.83 -12.24 -11.38
C SER A 143 3.06 -13.34 -10.66
N ARG A 144 3.73 -14.46 -10.39
CA ARG A 144 3.19 -15.65 -9.71
C ARG A 144 4.02 -16.01 -8.49
N GLU A 145 4.38 -15.03 -7.68
CA GLU A 145 5.00 -15.23 -6.38
C GLU A 145 3.97 -15.70 -5.33
N MET A 146 4.43 -16.51 -4.39
CA MET A 146 3.62 -16.96 -3.26
C MET A 146 4.08 -16.21 -2.01
N HIS A 147 3.36 -15.15 -1.67
CA HIS A 147 3.53 -14.39 -0.43
C HIS A 147 2.16 -13.99 0.12
N TRP A 148 1.85 -14.34 1.36
CA TRP A 148 0.59 -13.94 2.00
C TRP A 148 0.60 -12.50 2.51
N MET A 149 1.79 -11.95 2.72
CA MET A 149 2.00 -10.54 3.01
C MET A 149 3.12 -9.98 2.15
N ARG A 150 2.95 -8.73 1.73
CA ARG A 150 3.94 -7.96 0.97
C ARG A 150 4.22 -6.64 1.66
N ILE A 151 5.33 -6.00 1.30
CA ILE A 151 5.62 -4.62 1.70
C ILE A 151 5.63 -3.81 0.42
N ASP A 152 4.63 -2.97 0.25
CA ASP A 152 4.53 -2.05 -0.86
C ASP A 152 5.43 -0.85 -0.56
N ARG A 153 6.23 -0.45 -1.55
CA ARG A 153 7.10 0.73 -1.46
C ARG A 153 6.63 1.79 -2.45
N TYR A 154 6.23 2.94 -1.96
CA TYR A 154 5.84 4.07 -2.81
C TYR A 154 6.88 5.17 -2.80
N TYR A 155 7.22 5.66 -4.00
CA TYR A 155 8.03 6.85 -4.21
C TYR A 155 7.14 8.06 -4.51
N SER A 156 7.56 9.23 -4.04
CA SER A 156 6.94 10.49 -4.49
C SER A 156 7.29 10.80 -5.95
N SER A 157 6.37 11.47 -6.64
CA SER A 157 6.61 12.10 -7.94
C SER A 157 6.55 13.63 -7.79
N ASP A 158 7.31 14.33 -8.63
CA ASP A 158 7.23 15.80 -8.72
C ASP A 158 5.95 16.25 -9.44
N MET A 159 5.23 15.32 -10.08
CA MET A 159 3.96 15.58 -10.74
C MET A 159 2.80 15.41 -9.74
N THR A 160 2.04 16.47 -9.54
CA THR A 160 0.81 16.47 -8.72
C THR A 160 -0.38 16.97 -9.53
N LYS A 161 -1.61 16.71 -9.07
CA LYS A 161 -2.81 17.21 -9.78
C LYS A 161 -2.81 18.74 -9.91
N GLU A 162 -2.32 19.43 -8.88
CA GLU A 162 -2.18 20.89 -8.87
C GLU A 162 -1.16 21.39 -9.89
N ARG A 163 0.00 20.71 -9.98
CA ARG A 163 1.04 21.05 -10.94
C ARG A 163 0.57 20.82 -12.37
N ALA A 164 -0.08 19.69 -12.64
CA ALA A 164 -0.64 19.39 -13.95
C ALA A 164 -1.65 20.44 -14.41
N GLN A 165 -2.49 20.95 -13.49
CA GLN A 165 -3.41 22.04 -13.78
C GLN A 165 -2.68 23.35 -14.13
N LYS A 166 -1.60 23.69 -13.42
CA LYS A 166 -0.78 24.88 -13.70
C LYS A 166 -0.05 24.79 -15.05
N GLU A 167 0.41 23.61 -15.40
CA GLU A 167 1.14 23.34 -16.66
C GLU A 167 0.20 23.07 -17.85
N GLY A 168 -1.12 23.02 -17.63
CA GLY A 168 -2.12 22.78 -18.68
C GLY A 168 -2.07 21.36 -19.26
N LEU A 169 -1.55 20.39 -18.49
CA LEU A 169 -1.44 19.00 -18.94
C LEU A 169 -2.82 18.34 -19.02
N GLY A 170 -3.05 17.59 -20.10
CA GLY A 170 -4.22 16.73 -20.21
C GLY A 170 -4.15 15.59 -19.19
N LYS A 171 -5.31 15.03 -18.82
CA LYS A 171 -5.40 13.94 -17.80
C LYS A 171 -4.48 12.77 -18.10
N ILE A 172 -4.36 12.37 -19.37
CA ILE A 172 -3.50 11.24 -19.77
C ILE A 172 -2.03 11.59 -19.53
N GLY A 173 -1.58 12.77 -19.95
CA GLY A 173 -0.19 13.22 -19.75
C GLY A 173 0.15 13.33 -18.27
N MET A 174 -0.75 13.91 -17.47
CA MET A 174 -0.61 13.99 -16.02
C MET A 174 -0.36 12.61 -15.39
N TYR A 175 -1.21 11.62 -15.69
CA TYR A 175 -1.03 10.29 -15.09
C TYR A 175 0.22 9.57 -15.60
N LEU A 176 0.61 9.74 -16.87
CA LEU A 176 1.86 9.16 -17.37
C LEU A 176 3.09 9.74 -16.65
N ASP A 177 3.10 11.05 -16.41
CA ASP A 177 4.21 11.71 -15.71
C ASP A 177 4.23 11.38 -14.21
N MET A 178 3.06 11.13 -13.60
CA MET A 178 2.94 10.70 -12.19
C MET A 178 3.49 9.29 -11.93
N GLU A 179 3.57 8.43 -12.95
CA GLU A 179 4.19 7.10 -12.81
C GLU A 179 5.71 7.18 -12.64
N VAL A 180 6.32 8.32 -12.99
CA VAL A 180 7.76 8.55 -12.92
C VAL A 180 8.13 9.12 -11.54
N PRO A 181 8.97 8.41 -10.75
CA PRO A 181 9.48 8.93 -9.48
C PRO A 181 10.35 10.18 -9.67
N SER A 182 10.35 11.07 -8.67
CA SER A 182 11.30 12.19 -8.61
C SER A 182 12.75 11.71 -8.58
N GLU A 183 13.71 12.58 -8.93
CA GLU A 183 15.15 12.27 -8.80
C GLU A 183 15.56 12.01 -7.33
N LYS A 184 14.91 12.71 -6.38
CA LYS A 184 15.11 12.56 -4.93
C LYS A 184 13.77 12.33 -4.24
N PRO A 185 13.18 11.13 -4.39
CA PRO A 185 11.83 10.89 -3.90
C PRO A 185 11.83 10.64 -2.39
N SER A 186 10.74 11.01 -1.72
CA SER A 186 10.41 10.40 -0.44
C SER A 186 9.99 8.94 -0.66
N VAL A 187 10.13 8.13 0.39
CA VAL A 187 9.82 6.70 0.33
C VAL A 187 8.92 6.33 1.50
N VAL A 188 7.82 5.65 1.20
CA VAL A 188 6.91 5.09 2.21
C VAL A 188 6.84 3.59 2.05
N PHE A 189 6.78 2.88 3.19
CA PHE A 189 6.61 1.43 3.24
C PHE A 189 5.25 1.09 3.86
N MET A 190 4.50 0.22 3.20
CA MET A 190 3.20 -0.22 3.68
C MET A 190 3.11 -1.75 3.61
N PRO A 191 3.16 -2.45 4.75
CA PRO A 191 2.87 -3.87 4.80
C PRO A 191 1.40 -4.11 4.47
N VAL A 192 1.14 -4.99 3.50
CA VAL A 192 -0.21 -5.37 3.07
C VAL A 192 -0.36 -6.88 3.14
N MET A 193 -1.39 -7.32 3.84
CA MET A 193 -1.84 -8.71 3.97
C MET A 193 -3.35 -8.81 3.76
N CYS A 194 -3.91 -10.01 3.87
CA CYS A 194 -5.36 -10.18 4.01
C CYS A 194 -5.86 -9.40 5.24
N GLN A 195 -6.87 -8.55 5.04
CA GLN A 195 -7.41 -7.67 6.10
C GLN A 195 -8.54 -8.35 6.90
N HIS A 196 -8.93 -9.58 6.55
CA HIS A 196 -10.03 -10.32 7.17
C HIS A 196 -11.29 -9.45 7.36
N CYS A 197 -11.76 -8.85 6.27
CA CYS A 197 -12.91 -7.95 6.28
C CYS A 197 -14.16 -8.64 6.86
N ASN A 198 -14.98 -7.92 7.64
CA ASN A 198 -16.28 -8.46 8.08
C ASN A 198 -17.18 -8.73 6.85
N HIS A 199 -17.41 -7.69 6.03
CA HIS A 199 -18.11 -7.83 4.74
C HIS A 199 -17.12 -8.25 3.66
N ALA A 200 -16.72 -9.52 3.68
CA ALA A 200 -15.69 -10.06 2.80
C ALA A 200 -16.24 -10.36 1.38
N PRO A 201 -15.87 -9.59 0.34
CA PRO A 201 -16.32 -9.88 -1.03
C PRO A 201 -15.75 -11.18 -1.58
N CYS A 202 -14.69 -11.73 -0.99
CA CYS A 202 -14.10 -13.00 -1.39
C CYS A 202 -14.88 -14.24 -0.90
N GLU A 203 -15.79 -14.09 0.06
CA GLU A 203 -16.59 -15.22 0.58
C GLU A 203 -17.81 -15.50 -0.28
N THR A 204 -18.60 -14.46 -0.57
CA THR A 204 -19.89 -14.59 -1.27
C THR A 204 -19.77 -15.10 -2.71
N VAL A 205 -18.57 -14.97 -3.30
CA VAL A 205 -18.27 -15.40 -4.67
C VAL A 205 -17.74 -16.84 -4.75
N CYS A 206 -17.47 -17.50 -3.62
CA CYS A 206 -16.92 -18.85 -3.61
C CYS A 206 -18.03 -19.90 -3.83
N PRO A 207 -18.08 -20.59 -4.98
CA PRO A 207 -19.20 -21.47 -5.34
C PRO A 207 -19.29 -22.74 -4.50
N VAL A 208 -18.21 -23.10 -3.79
CA VAL A 208 -18.09 -24.31 -2.99
C VAL A 208 -17.95 -24.03 -1.49
N ALA A 209 -18.14 -22.77 -1.08
CA ALA A 209 -18.03 -22.34 0.33
C ALA A 209 -16.70 -22.75 0.99
N ALA A 210 -15.60 -22.67 0.23
CA ALA A 210 -14.26 -22.94 0.76
C ALA A 210 -13.70 -21.76 1.57
N THR A 211 -14.28 -20.57 1.43
CA THR A 211 -13.93 -19.38 2.22
C THR A 211 -15.15 -18.95 3.03
N THR A 212 -14.99 -18.84 4.35
CA THR A 212 -16.07 -18.50 5.28
C THR A 212 -15.56 -17.63 6.43
N HIS A 213 -16.47 -16.88 7.03
CA HIS A 213 -16.17 -16.12 8.24
C HIS A 213 -16.25 -17.00 9.48
N SER A 214 -15.17 -17.04 10.26
CA SER A 214 -15.19 -17.65 11.59
C SER A 214 -15.93 -16.76 12.59
N ASN A 215 -16.40 -17.36 13.69
CA ASN A 215 -17.09 -16.61 14.74
C ASN A 215 -16.15 -15.53 15.35
N GLU A 216 -14.83 -15.75 15.40
CA GLU A 216 -13.86 -14.82 16.00
C GLU A 216 -13.48 -13.62 15.12
N GLY A 217 -14.10 -13.47 13.95
CA GLY A 217 -13.88 -12.34 13.05
C GLY A 217 -12.78 -12.55 12.00
N LEU A 218 -12.37 -13.80 11.73
CA LEU A 218 -11.33 -14.13 10.75
C LEU A 218 -11.92 -14.89 9.56
N ASN A 219 -11.51 -14.52 8.34
CA ASN A 219 -11.76 -15.33 7.15
C ASN A 219 -10.88 -16.59 7.15
N GLN A 220 -11.47 -17.74 6.87
CA GLN A 220 -10.85 -19.08 6.77
C GLN A 220 -11.21 -19.75 5.46
#